data_AF-A0A348YZC9-F1
#
_entry.id   AF-A0A348YZC9-F1
#
_cell.length_a   1.000
_cell.length_b   1.000
_cell.length_c   1.000
_cell.angle_alpha   90.00
_cell.angle_beta   90.00
_cell.angle_gamma   90.00
#
_symmetry.space_group_name_H-M   'P 1'
#
loop_
_entity.id
_entity.type
_entity.pdbx_description
1 polymer ?
#
loop_
_entity_poly.entity_id
_entity_poly.type
_entity_poly.pdbx_seq_one_letter_code
_entity_poly.pdbx_strand_id
1 'polypeptide(L)' 'MIALIGLIIGIILGIAFNINFPLKLSPYISVAIFACIDSTFGAIRATLNKDFRPDIFISGF' A
#
# COMPACT_ATOMS: atom_id res chain seq x y z
N MET A 1 10.46 -7.23 -10.52
CA MET A 1 9.44 -8.05 -11.21
C MET A 1 8.22 -8.33 -10.32
N ILE A 2 8.41 -8.89 -9.11
CA ILE A 2 7.30 -9.18 -8.17
C ILE A 2 6.46 -7.94 -7.81
N ALA A 3 7.10 -6.79 -7.52
CA ALA A 3 6.38 -5.55 -7.18
C ALA A 3 5.48 -5.04 -8.33
N LEU A 4 5.93 -5.16 -9.58
CA LEU A 4 5.15 -4.77 -10.76
C LEU A 4 3.91 -5.65 -10.93
N ILE A 5 4.07 -6.97 -10.74
CA ILE A 5 2.97 -7.93 -10.81
C ILE A 5 1.96 -7.64 -9.69
N GLY A 6 2.43 -7.38 -8.47
CA GLY A 6 1.56 -6.98 -7.35
C GLY A 6 0.79 -5.69 -7.62
N LEU A 7 1.42 -4.68 -8.22
CA LEU A 7 0.76 -3.43 -8.61
C LEU A 7 -0.35 -3.68 -9.63
N ILE A 8 -0.08 -4.45 -10.68
CA ILE A 8 -1.06 -4.77 -11.72
C ILE A 8 -2.26 -5.51 -11.12
N ILE A 9 -2.01 -6.50 -10.25
CA ILE A 9 -3.07 -7.25 -9.55
C ILE A 9 -3.89 -6.31 -8.66
N GLY A 10 -3.25 -5.43 -7.89
CA GLY A 10 -3.93 -4.46 -7.03
C GLY A 10 -4.82 -3.49 -7.80
N ILE A 11 -4.36 -2.99 -8.95
CA ILE A 11 -5.15 -2.12 -9.83
C ILE A 11 -6.38 -2.86 -10.37
N ILE A 12 -6.21 -4.09 -10.87
CA ILE A 12 -7.32 -4.90 -11.38
C ILE A 12 -8.35 -5.16 -10.29
N LEU A 13 -7.91 -5.53 -9.08
CA LEU A 13 -8.80 -5.74 -7.94
C LEU A 13 -9.52 -4.45 -7.55
N GLY A 14 -8.84 -3.31 -7.50
CA GLY A 14 -9.45 -2.02 -7.16
C GLY A 14 -10.53 -1.57 -8.14
N ILE A 15 -10.35 -1.85 -9.44
CA ILE A 15 -11.36 -1.54 -10.47
C ILE A 15 -12.53 -2.53 -10.41
N ALA A 16 -12.26 -3.82 -10.17
CA ALA A 16 -13.30 -4.84 -10.10
C ALA A 16 -14.18 -4.71 -8.85
N PHE A 17 -13.61 -4.28 -7.72
CA PHE A 17 -14.32 -4.09 -6.47
C PHE A 17 -14.94 -2.68 -6.41
N ASN A 18 -16.20 -2.56 -6.82
CA ASN A 18 -16.99 -1.32 -6.65
C ASN A 18 -17.47 -1.16 -5.19
N ILE A 19 -16.53 -0.93 -4.27
CA ILE A 19 -16.81 -0.82 -2.83
C ILE A 19 -17.41 0.55 -2.54
N ASN A 20 -18.66 0.55 -2.07
CA ASN A 20 -19.33 1.76 -1.59
C ASN A 20 -18.97 1.97 -0.11
N PHE A 21 -18.18 2.99 0.19
CA PHE A 21 -17.78 3.29 1.57
C PHE A 21 -18.89 4.03 2.33
N PRO A 22 -19.28 3.59 3.53
CA PRO A 22 -20.23 4.32 4.37
C PRO A 22 -19.63 5.67 4.81
N LEU A 23 -20.45 6.73 4.88
CA LEU A 23 -20.00 8.08 5.29
C LEU A 23 -19.20 8.12 6.61
N LYS A 24 -19.51 7.24 7.56
CA LYS A 24 -18.79 7.14 8.85
C LYS A 24 -17.33 6.69 8.71
N LEU A 25 -17.02 5.93 7.66
CA LEU A 25 -15.67 5.43 7.37
C LEU A 25 -14.87 6.36 6.46
N SER A 26 -15.51 7.35 5.85
CA SER A 26 -14.88 8.28 4.90
C SER A 26 -13.57 8.91 5.41
N PRO A 27 -13.44 9.34 6.68
CA PRO A 27 -12.17 9.90 7.18
C PRO A 27 -11.06 8.84 7.30
N TYR A 28 -11.42 7.61 7.66
CA TYR A 28 -10.47 6.51 7.86
C TYR A 28 -9.88 6.03 6.52
N ILE A 29 -10.65 6.11 5.44
CA ILE A 29 -10.15 5.80 4.09
C ILE A 29 -9.04 6.75 3.69
N SER A 30 -9.20 8.05 3.93
CA SER A 30 -8.13 9.02 3.66
C SER A 30 -6.85 8.67 4.44
N VAL A 31 -6.97 8.38 5.74
CA VAL A 31 -5.82 8.00 6.58
C VAL A 31 -5.16 6.71 6.07
N ALA A 32 -5.95 5.71 5.69
CA ALA A 32 -5.44 4.45 5.16
C ALA A 32 -4.66 4.65 3.84
N ILE A 33 -5.16 5.51 2.95
CA ILE A 33 -4.46 5.85 1.69
C ILE A 33 -3.13 6.53 2.00
N PHE A 34 -3.11 7.52 2.90
CA PHE A 34 -1.88 8.19 3.31
C PHE A 34 -0.88 7.22 3.95
N ALA A 35 -1.34 6.29 4.81
CA ALA A 35 -0.48 5.27 5.42
C ALA A 35 0.15 4.31 4.40
N CYS A 36 -0.62 3.87 3.39
CA CYS A 36 -0.10 3.05 2.29
C CYS A 36 0.96 3.79 1.46
N ILE A 37 0.74 5.08 1.20
CA ILE A 37 1.68 5.93 0.46
C ILE A 37 2.97 6.11 1.27
N ASP A 38 2.87 6.42 2.56
CA ASP A 38 4.03 6.59 3.46
C ASP A 38 4.89 5.32 3.50
N SER A 39 4.26 4.15 3.66
CA SER A 39 4.95 2.86 3.63
C SER A 39 5.64 2.58 2.29
N THR A 40 5.01 2.94 1.18
CA THR A 40 5.57 2.75 -0.18
C THR A 40 6.82 3.62 -0.37
N PHE A 41 6.77 4.90 0.03
CA PHE A 41 7.94 5.77 -0.02
C PHE A 41 9.04 5.32 0.95
N GLY A 42 8.66 4.85 2.14
CA GLY A 42 9.57 4.25 3.11
C GLY A 42 10.32 3.04 2.54
N ALA A 43 9.62 2.15 1.84
CA ALA A 43 10.22 0.99 1.16
C ALA A 43 11.21 1.40 0.05
N ILE A 44 10.86 2.40 -0.75
CA ILE A 44 11.75 2.94 -1.79
C ILE A 44 13.02 3.51 -1.14
N ARG A 45 12.88 4.33 -0.10
CA ARG A 45 14.01 4.89 0.64
C ARG A 45 14.91 3.81 1.24
N ALA A 46 14.33 2.81 1.91
CA ALA A 46 15.08 1.71 2.52
C ALA A 46 15.80 0.85 1.45
N THR A 47 15.19 0.67 0.29
CA THR A 47 15.81 -0.02 -0.85
C THR A 47 17.02 0.74 -1.37
N LEU A 48 16.92 2.07 -1.51
CA LEU A 48 18.05 2.91 -1.93
C LEU A 48 19.21 2.88 -0.93
N ASN A 49 18.89 2.83 0.36
CA ASN A 49 19.87 2.73 1.44
C ASN A 49 20.44 1.31 1.65
N LYS A 50 19.96 0.31 0.90
CA LYS A 50 20.31 -1.12 1.05
C LYS A 50 19.94 -1.74 2.42
N ASP A 51 19.07 -1.08 3.17
CA ASP A 51 18.56 -1.53 4.48
C ASP A 51 17.11 -2.03 4.38
N PHE A 52 16.68 -2.49 3.21
CA PHE A 52 15.31 -2.96 3.02
C PHE A 52 15.08 -4.31 3.72
N ARG A 53 14.14 -4.31 4.67
CA ARG A 53 13.75 -5.45 5.49
C ARG A 53 12.34 -5.92 5.10
N PRO A 54 12.20 -6.97 4.28
CA PRO A 54 10.90 -7.41 3.78
C PRO A 54 10.00 -7.99 4.88
N ASP A 55 10.60 -8.53 5.94
CA ASP A 55 9.92 -9.02 7.15
C ASP A 55 9.17 -7.90 7.88
N ILE A 56 9.82 -6.75 8.05
CA ILE A 56 9.25 -5.55 8.69
C ILE A 56 8.22 -4.90 7.77
N PHE A 57 8.49 -4.86 6.47
CA PHE A 57 7.59 -4.24 5.48
C PHE A 57 6.24 -4.97 5.36
N ILE A 58 6.22 -6.30 5.41
CA ILE A 58 4.99 -7.09 5.29
C ILE A 58 4.20 -7.12 6.60
N SER A 59 4.88 -7.19 7.74
CA SER A 59 4.22 -7.23 9.06
C SER A 59 3.75 -5.85 9.53
N GLY A 60 4.36 -4.78 9.02
CA GLY A 60 4.12 -3.40 9.47
C GLY A 60 4.78 -3.07 10.82
N PHE A 61 5.65 -3.95 11.34
CA PHE A 61 6.31 -3.84 12.65
C PHE A 61 7.78 -4.23 12.60
#